data_AF-O05683-F1
#
_entry.id   AF-O05683-F1
#
_cell.length_a   1.000
_cell.length_b   1.000
_cell.length_c   1.000
_cell.angle_alpha   90.00
_cell.angle_beta   90.00
_cell.angle_gamma   90.00
#
_symmetry.space_group_name_H-M   'P 1'
#
loop_
_entity.id
_entity.type
_entity.pdbx_description
1 polymer ?
#
loop_
_entity_poly.entity_id
_entity_poly.type
_entity_poly.pdbx_seq_one_letter_code
_entity_poly.pdbx_strand_id
1 'polypeptide(L)'
;MCIDEFELDDPGNTTLISRMLSALVERGVSVVATSNTSPEQLGEDRFVAQDFLCGINTLAKIFTTVLIDGPDYRHRDLLPAPQPLWDEQVAARATRVQGATVDDFEALCAHLATIHPSRYLTLISGVTTVLLTGVHGLDDQNVALGLVSLTDRLYEAGIK
;
A
#
# COMPACT_ATOMS: atom_id res chain seq x y z
N MET A 1 -4.87 22.91 -6.09
CA MET A 1 -4.92 21.44 -6.27
C MET A 1 -4.08 20.82 -5.16
N CYS A 2 -4.62 19.83 -4.47
CA CYS A 2 -3.87 19.08 -3.47
C CYS A 2 -3.67 17.66 -4.00
N ILE A 3 -2.43 17.17 -3.96
CA ILE A 3 -2.09 15.78 -4.29
C ILE A 3 -1.60 15.14 -3.00
N ASP A 4 -2.18 14.00 -2.66
CA ASP A 4 -1.73 13.21 -1.53
C ASP A 4 -0.82 12.08 -2.03
N GLU A 5 0.17 11.69 -1.23
CA GLU A 5 1.07 10.56 -1.49
C GLU A 5 1.68 10.58 -2.91
N PHE A 6 2.30 11.70 -3.27
CA PHE A 6 2.90 11.90 -4.57
C PHE A 6 4.16 11.06 -4.77
N GLU A 7 4.01 9.98 -5.54
CA GLU A 7 5.11 9.11 -5.95
C GLU A 7 5.19 8.97 -7.47
N LEU A 8 6.41 8.82 -7.99
CA LEU A 8 6.69 8.62 -9.40
C LEU A 8 7.46 7.32 -9.58
N ASP A 9 6.78 6.30 -10.09
CA ASP A 9 7.27 4.92 -10.20
C ASP A 9 7.57 4.48 -11.64
N ASP A 10 7.10 5.23 -12.64
CA ASP A 10 7.28 4.94 -14.07
C ASP A 10 7.68 6.22 -14.87
N PRO A 11 8.61 6.11 -15.85
CA PRO A 11 9.04 7.24 -16.67
C PRO A 11 7.92 7.84 -17.54
N GLY A 12 6.97 7.02 -18.01
CA GLY A 12 5.82 7.47 -18.80
C GLY A 12 4.89 8.35 -17.99
N ASN A 13 4.58 7.92 -16.76
CA ASN A 13 3.79 8.70 -15.80
C ASN A 13 4.47 10.04 -15.48
N THR A 14 5.78 10.04 -15.30
CA THR A 14 6.54 11.24 -14.89
C THR A 14 6.48 12.38 -15.90
N THR A 15 6.62 12.07 -17.19
CA THR A 15 6.57 13.09 -18.24
C THR A 15 5.17 13.73 -18.33
N LEU A 16 4.12 12.92 -18.22
CA LEU A 16 2.74 13.39 -18.22
C LEU A 16 2.44 14.27 -16.99
N ILE A 17 2.79 13.78 -15.81
CA ILE A 17 2.61 14.47 -14.52
C ILE A 17 3.35 15.81 -14.53
N SER A 18 4.62 15.83 -14.97
CA SER A 18 5.44 17.06 -15.04
C SER A 18 4.83 18.11 -15.96
N ARG A 19 4.33 17.71 -17.13
CA ARG A 19 3.64 18.62 -18.07
C ARG A 19 2.31 19.12 -17.50
N MET A 20 1.53 18.24 -16.87
CA MET A 20 0.27 18.63 -16.24
C MET A 20 0.50 19.66 -15.15
N LEU A 21 1.46 19.41 -14.25
CA LEU A 21 1.80 20.31 -13.15
C LEU A 21 2.31 21.66 -13.65
N SER A 22 3.21 21.66 -14.63
CA SER A 22 3.71 22.90 -15.26
C SER A 22 2.56 23.73 -15.85
N ALA A 23 1.67 23.10 -16.63
CA ALA A 23 0.54 23.79 -17.25
C ALA A 23 -0.47 24.34 -16.23
N LEU A 24 -0.64 23.66 -15.08
CA LEU A 24 -1.48 24.14 -13.99
C LEU A 24 -0.87 25.38 -13.33
N VAL A 25 0.43 25.36 -13.04
CA VAL A 25 1.13 26.49 -12.44
C VAL A 25 1.17 27.70 -13.38
N GLU A 26 1.41 27.49 -14.68
CA GLU A 26 1.32 28.55 -15.70
C GLU A 26 -0.06 29.22 -15.76
N ARG A 27 -1.12 28.48 -15.42
CA ARG A 27 -2.50 29.00 -15.33
C ARG A 27 -2.83 29.62 -13.97
N GLY A 28 -1.84 29.78 -13.08
CA GLY A 28 -2.01 30.36 -11.75
C GLY A 28 -2.64 29.42 -10.72
N VAL A 29 -2.69 28.11 -10.98
CA VAL A 29 -3.18 27.13 -10.01
C VAL A 29 -2.10 26.84 -8.98
N SER A 30 -2.38 27.12 -7.71
CA SER A 30 -1.52 26.68 -6.61
C SER A 30 -1.62 25.16 -6.41
N VAL A 31 -0.46 24.49 -6.34
CA VAL A 31 -0.37 23.05 -6.12
C VAL A 31 0.31 22.79 -4.77
N VAL A 32 -0.25 21.87 -4.00
CA VAL A 32 0.33 21.32 -2.76
C VAL A 32 0.43 19.81 -2.93
N ALA A 33 1.56 19.21 -2.57
CA ALA A 33 1.78 17.78 -2.62
C ALA A 33 2.39 17.28 -1.30
N THR A 34 1.97 16.12 -0.82
CA THR A 34 2.64 15.35 0.24
C THR A 34 3.43 14.21 -0.42
N SER A 35 4.60 13.87 0.12
CA SER A 35 5.40 12.75 -0.37
C SER A 35 6.29 12.24 0.77
N ASN A 36 6.47 10.91 0.83
CA ASN A 36 7.44 10.28 1.71
C ASN A 36 8.86 10.29 1.11
N THR A 37 8.98 10.61 -0.18
CA THR A 37 10.24 10.66 -0.92
C THR A 37 10.54 12.11 -1.31
N SER A 38 11.77 12.57 -1.05
CA SER A 38 12.15 13.93 -1.45
C SER A 38 12.12 14.07 -2.98
N PRO A 39 11.85 15.27 -3.54
CA PRO A 39 11.75 15.43 -4.99
C PRO A 39 12.98 14.93 -5.75
N GLU A 40 14.17 15.10 -5.18
CA GLU A 40 15.45 14.67 -5.79
C GLU A 40 15.64 13.14 -5.79
N GLN A 41 14.94 12.43 -4.90
CA GLN A 41 14.99 10.99 -4.75
C GLN A 41 13.81 10.26 -5.42
N LEU A 42 12.90 11.00 -6.05
CA LEU A 42 11.82 10.38 -6.83
C LEU A 42 12.43 9.51 -7.93
N GLY A 43 12.10 8.23 -7.94
CA GLY A 43 12.67 7.22 -8.85
C GLY A 43 14.17 6.95 -8.69
N GLU A 44 14.76 7.28 -7.53
CA GLU A 44 16.00 6.66 -7.05
C GLU A 44 15.80 5.12 -7.11
N ASP A 45 16.76 4.41 -7.70
CA ASP A 45 16.76 2.96 -7.96
C ASP A 45 15.87 2.39 -9.09
N ARG A 46 15.14 3.22 -9.85
CA ARG A 46 14.23 2.73 -10.90
C ARG A 46 14.48 3.31 -12.30
N PHE A 47 15.67 3.03 -12.86
CA PHE A 47 16.11 3.23 -14.27
C PHE A 47 17.03 4.42 -14.58
N VAL A 48 17.94 4.18 -15.53
CA VAL A 48 18.84 5.16 -16.16
C VAL A 48 18.11 5.83 -17.32
N ALA A 49 17.45 6.96 -17.06
CA ALA A 49 16.99 7.84 -18.12
C ALA A 49 17.31 9.29 -17.77
N GLN A 50 18.23 9.91 -18.52
CA GLN A 50 18.51 11.34 -18.41
C GLN A 50 17.23 12.19 -18.52
N ASP A 51 16.25 11.72 -19.29
CA ASP A 51 14.95 12.37 -19.45
C ASP A 51 14.12 12.37 -18.15
N PHE A 52 14.23 11.32 -17.33
CA PHE A 52 13.55 11.21 -16.05
C PHE A 52 14.13 12.19 -15.02
N LEU A 53 15.46 12.25 -14.94
CA LEU A 53 16.18 13.24 -14.11
C LEU A 53 15.88 14.68 -14.55
N CYS A 54 15.69 14.93 -15.84
CA CYS A 54 15.28 16.24 -16.35
C CYS A 54 13.84 16.58 -15.93
N GLY A 55 12.93 15.61 -16.00
CA GLY A 55 11.55 15.73 -15.54
C GLY A 55 11.46 16.05 -14.05
N ILE A 56 12.25 15.36 -13.22
CA ILE A 56 12.36 15.59 -11.78
C ILE A 56 12.94 16.97 -11.47
N ASN A 57 14.03 17.37 -12.14
CA ASN A 57 14.60 18.70 -11.93
C ASN A 57 13.63 19.82 -12.30
N THR A 58 12.77 19.60 -13.30
CA THR A 58 11.71 20.55 -13.66
C THR A 58 10.63 20.58 -12.58
N LEU A 59 10.20 19.43 -12.09
CA LEU A 59 9.25 19.31 -10.99
C LEU A 59 9.75 19.94 -9.69
N ALA A 60 11.01 19.69 -9.32
CA ALA A 60 11.64 20.24 -8.12
C ALA A 60 11.66 21.78 -8.12
N LYS A 61 11.72 22.42 -9.30
CA LYS A 61 11.63 23.89 -9.43
C LYS A 61 10.23 24.45 -9.22
N ILE A 62 9.19 23.62 -9.38
CA ILE A 62 7.79 24.02 -9.18
C ILE A 62 7.47 24.07 -7.68
N PHE A 63 8.09 23.19 -6.88
CA PHE A 63 7.79 23.04 -5.47
C PHE A 63 8.79 23.75 -4.57
N THR A 64 8.29 24.28 -3.46
CA THR A 64 9.12 24.59 -2.29
C THR A 64 9.00 23.43 -1.31
N THR A 65 10.08 22.67 -1.12
CA THR A 65 10.08 21.50 -0.25
C THR A 65 10.05 21.92 1.22
N VAL A 66 9.10 21.37 1.98
CA VAL A 66 9.06 21.49 3.44
C VAL A 66 9.24 20.09 4.00
N LEU A 67 10.37 19.86 4.69
CA LEU A 67 10.61 18.59 5.36
C LEU A 67 9.77 18.53 6.64
N ILE A 68 8.92 17.51 6.73
CA ILE A 68 8.16 17.20 7.93
C ILE A 68 8.94 16.11 8.68
N ASP A 69 9.52 16.50 9.81
CA ASP A 69 10.17 15.58 10.75
C ASP A 69 9.35 15.50 12.05
N GLY A 70 9.50 14.41 12.77
CA GLY A 70 8.80 14.17 14.03
C GLY A 70 8.27 12.73 14.14
N PRO A 71 7.79 12.38 15.34
CA PRO A 71 7.21 11.06 15.57
C PRO A 71 5.96 10.88 14.71
N ASP A 72 5.74 9.66 14.19
CA ASP A 72 4.50 9.35 13.49
C ASP A 72 3.32 9.55 14.46
N TYR A 73 2.49 10.55 14.15
CA TYR A 73 1.34 10.92 14.95
C TYR A 73 0.29 9.81 15.02
N ARG A 74 0.27 8.87 14.06
CA ARG A 74 -0.57 7.68 14.12
C ARG A 74 -0.26 6.83 15.35
N HIS A 75 0.97 6.84 15.84
CA HIS A 75 1.43 5.99 16.93
C HIS A 75 1.36 6.63 18.32
N ARG A 76 1.01 7.92 18.43
CA ARG A 76 1.09 8.63 19.72
C ARG A 76 0.06 8.19 20.75
N ASP A 77 -1.12 7.75 20.29
CA ASP A 77 -2.26 7.38 21.14
C ASP A 77 -2.80 5.97 20.82
N LEU A 78 -2.09 5.18 20.00
CA LEU A 78 -2.48 3.79 19.76
C LEU A 78 -2.24 3.00 21.04
N LEU A 79 -3.33 2.49 21.60
CA LEU A 79 -3.25 1.43 22.60
C LEU A 79 -2.34 0.32 22.04
N PRO A 80 -1.50 -0.30 22.88
CA PRO A 80 -0.71 -1.44 22.45
C PRO A 80 -1.64 -2.45 21.79
N ALA A 81 -1.19 -3.04 20.68
CA ALA A 81 -1.98 -4.02 19.94
C ALA A 81 -2.52 -5.06 20.94
N PRO A 82 -3.82 -5.41 20.85
CA PRO A 82 -4.39 -6.39 21.75
C PRO A 82 -3.59 -7.70 21.63
N GLN A 83 -3.50 -8.44 22.73
CA GLN A 83 -2.87 -9.76 22.66
C GLN A 83 -3.62 -10.62 21.64
N PRO A 84 -2.89 -11.34 20.77
CA PRO A 84 -3.51 -12.21 19.79
C PRO A 84 -4.35 -13.26 20.51
N LEU A 85 -5.45 -13.64 19.87
CA LEU A 85 -6.29 -14.73 20.35
C LEU A 85 -5.55 -16.06 20.20
N TRP A 86 -5.80 -17.00 21.11
CA TRP A 86 -5.36 -18.38 20.93
C TRP A 86 -6.21 -19.07 19.86
N ASP A 87 -5.65 -20.07 19.18
CA ASP A 87 -6.31 -20.79 18.08
C ASP A 87 -7.71 -21.31 18.46
N GLU A 88 -7.90 -21.77 19.69
CA GLU A 88 -9.21 -22.20 20.21
C GLU A 88 -10.24 -21.05 20.21
N GLN A 89 -9.80 -19.84 20.57
CA GLN A 89 -10.66 -18.65 20.58
C GLN A 89 -10.97 -18.16 19.17
N VAL A 90 -10.00 -18.30 18.25
CA VAL A 90 -10.16 -18.01 16.82
C VAL A 90 -11.21 -18.95 16.22
N ALA A 91 -11.07 -20.26 16.42
CA ALA A 91 -12.02 -21.26 15.97
C ALA A 91 -13.42 -21.03 16.57
N ALA A 92 -13.51 -20.75 17.87
CA ALA A 92 -14.78 -20.44 18.53
C ALA A 92 -15.44 -19.17 17.96
N ARG A 93 -14.66 -18.16 17.55
CA ARG A 93 -15.18 -16.93 16.95
C ARG A 93 -15.77 -17.20 15.56
N ALA A 94 -15.10 -18.02 14.75
CA ALA A 94 -15.59 -18.37 13.42
C ALA A 94 -16.98 -19.02 13.44
N THR A 95 -17.25 -19.90 14.41
CA THR A 95 -18.57 -20.54 14.54
C THR A 95 -19.73 -19.57 14.80
N ARG A 96 -19.42 -18.35 15.28
CA ARG A 96 -20.42 -17.32 15.60
C ARG A 96 -20.65 -16.32 14.46
N VAL A 97 -19.86 -16.39 13.40
CA VAL A 97 -19.89 -15.44 12.29
C VAL A 97 -20.23 -16.18 11.00
N GLN A 98 -21.43 -15.93 10.49
CA GLN A 98 -21.85 -16.51 9.21
C GLN A 98 -20.96 -15.98 8.08
N GLY A 99 -20.37 -16.88 7.28
CA GLY A 99 -19.46 -16.51 6.18
C GLY A 99 -18.01 -16.32 6.62
N ALA A 100 -17.67 -16.65 7.87
CA ALA A 100 -16.29 -16.63 8.32
C ALA A 100 -15.49 -17.85 7.83
N THR A 101 -14.22 -17.65 7.50
CA THR A 101 -13.24 -18.72 7.28
C THR A 101 -12.26 -18.80 8.45
N VAL A 102 -11.70 -20.00 8.67
CA VAL A 102 -10.54 -20.19 9.55
C VAL A 102 -9.48 -20.87 8.71
N ASP A 103 -8.39 -20.16 8.46
CA ASP A 103 -7.33 -20.61 7.58
C ASP A 103 -6.02 -20.71 8.37
N ASP A 104 -5.29 -21.79 8.14
CA ASP A 104 -3.91 -21.91 8.62
C ASP A 104 -3.01 -20.97 7.81
N PHE A 105 -2.17 -20.19 8.49
CA PHE A 105 -1.38 -19.14 7.87
C PHE A 105 -0.37 -19.70 6.85
N GLU A 106 0.29 -20.81 7.15
CA GLU A 106 1.27 -21.42 6.26
C GLU A 106 0.58 -22.00 5.02
N ALA A 107 -0.54 -22.70 5.20
CA ALA A 107 -1.33 -23.23 4.11
C ALA A 107 -1.89 -22.14 3.20
N LEU A 108 -2.36 -21.03 3.77
CA LEU A 108 -2.82 -19.87 3.01
C LEU A 108 -1.68 -19.27 2.18
N CYS A 109 -0.53 -19.01 2.79
CA CYS A 109 0.64 -18.47 2.10
C CYS A 109 1.09 -19.38 0.95
N ALA A 110 1.16 -20.69 1.20
CA ALA A 110 1.48 -21.68 0.18
C ALA A 110 0.44 -21.67 -0.96
N HIS A 111 -0.84 -21.52 -0.64
CA HIS A 111 -1.89 -21.42 -1.65
C HIS A 111 -1.74 -20.15 -2.49
N LEU A 112 -1.55 -18.98 -1.86
CA LEU A 112 -1.37 -17.70 -2.54
C LEU A 112 -0.19 -17.72 -3.52
N ALA A 113 0.90 -18.41 -3.18
CA ALA A 113 2.04 -18.58 -4.07
C ALA A 113 1.71 -19.33 -5.38
N THR A 114 0.62 -20.12 -5.41
CA THR A 114 0.21 -20.91 -6.58
C THR A 114 -0.80 -20.20 -7.49
N ILE A 115 -1.39 -19.09 -7.05
CA ILE A 115 -2.48 -18.42 -7.76
C ILE A 115 -2.14 -16.96 -8.09
N HIS A 116 -2.53 -16.54 -9.29
CA HIS A 116 -2.33 -15.16 -9.72
C HIS A 116 -3.26 -14.19 -8.96
N PRO A 117 -2.80 -13.00 -8.52
CA PRO A 117 -3.60 -12.04 -7.74
C PRO A 117 -4.94 -11.63 -8.35
N SER A 118 -5.07 -11.70 -9.68
CA SER A 118 -6.36 -11.44 -10.36
C SER A 118 -7.48 -12.41 -9.96
N ARG A 119 -7.17 -13.55 -9.33
CA ARG A 119 -8.14 -14.53 -8.83
C ARG A 119 -8.58 -14.27 -7.39
N TYR A 120 -7.97 -13.34 -6.67
CA TYR A 120 -8.28 -13.10 -5.26
C TYR A 120 -9.73 -12.64 -5.06
N LEU A 121 -10.29 -11.87 -6.00
CA LEU A 121 -11.69 -11.46 -5.94
C LEU A 121 -12.65 -12.68 -5.91
N THR A 122 -12.33 -13.72 -6.68
CA THR A 122 -13.10 -14.97 -6.69
C THR A 122 -12.83 -15.79 -5.43
N LEU A 123 -11.59 -15.81 -4.95
CA LEU A 123 -11.18 -16.53 -3.74
C LEU A 123 -11.97 -16.07 -2.51
N ILE A 124 -12.17 -14.76 -2.37
CA ILE A 124 -12.84 -14.15 -1.20
C ILE A 124 -14.36 -14.04 -1.38
N SER A 125 -14.91 -14.56 -2.49
CA SER A 125 -16.34 -14.46 -2.78
C SER A 125 -17.19 -15.19 -1.75
N GLY A 126 -18.13 -14.48 -1.13
CA GLY A 126 -18.98 -15.02 -0.07
C GLY A 126 -18.33 -15.08 1.31
N VAL A 127 -17.08 -14.65 1.44
CA VAL A 127 -16.39 -14.52 2.74
C VAL A 127 -16.77 -13.18 3.36
N THR A 128 -17.07 -13.20 4.66
CA THR A 128 -17.41 -11.99 5.43
C THR A 128 -16.36 -11.69 6.51
N THR A 129 -15.61 -12.70 6.93
CA THR A 129 -14.54 -12.55 7.92
C THR A 129 -13.47 -13.60 7.68
N VAL A 130 -12.20 -13.21 7.66
CA VAL A 130 -11.06 -14.14 7.57
C VAL A 130 -10.42 -14.23 8.93
N LEU A 131 -10.28 -15.45 9.46
CA LEU A 131 -9.57 -15.71 10.69
C LEU A 131 -8.35 -16.58 10.42
N LEU A 132 -7.20 -16.17 10.94
CA LEU A 132 -5.94 -16.87 10.71
C LEU A 132 -5.42 -17.49 12.00
N THR A 133 -4.94 -18.74 11.91
CA THR A 133 -4.20 -19.42 12.98
C THR A 133 -2.74 -19.57 12.61
N GLY A 134 -1.85 -19.62 13.61
CA GLY A 134 -0.41 -19.85 13.38
C GLY A 134 0.34 -18.72 12.66
N VAL A 135 -0.14 -17.47 12.76
CA VAL A 135 0.49 -16.30 12.11
C VAL A 135 1.91 -16.09 12.63
N HIS A 136 2.87 -15.97 11.71
CA HIS A 136 4.28 -15.72 11.99
C HIS A 136 4.90 -14.81 10.92
N GLY A 137 6.14 -14.36 11.14
CA GLY A 137 6.86 -13.51 10.17
C GLY A 137 7.17 -14.26 8.87
N LEU A 138 7.11 -13.54 7.75
CA LEU A 138 7.47 -14.06 6.42
C LEU A 138 8.85 -13.55 6.00
N ASP A 139 9.70 -14.46 5.55
CA ASP A 139 11.04 -14.13 5.02
C ASP A 139 11.06 -14.03 3.48
N ASP A 140 10.06 -14.58 2.79
CA ASP A 140 9.95 -14.53 1.33
C ASP A 140 9.11 -13.32 0.87
N GLN A 141 9.76 -12.42 0.12
CA GLN A 141 9.14 -11.18 -0.36
C GLN A 141 7.97 -11.43 -1.33
N ASN A 142 8.01 -12.46 -2.18
CA ASN A 142 6.94 -12.72 -3.13
C ASN A 142 5.68 -13.21 -2.42
N VAL A 143 5.86 -14.07 -1.41
CA VAL A 143 4.75 -14.53 -0.56
C VAL A 143 4.17 -13.36 0.23
N ALA A 144 5.03 -12.50 0.79
CA ALA A 144 4.60 -11.30 1.51
C ALA A 144 3.78 -10.35 0.62
N LEU A 145 4.21 -10.10 -0.61
CA LEU A 145 3.46 -9.29 -1.58
C LEU A 145 2.11 -9.91 -1.94
N GLY A 146 2.05 -11.24 -2.07
CA GLY A 146 0.78 -11.95 -2.27
C GLY A 146 -0.18 -11.75 -1.10
N LEU A 147 0.30 -11.85 0.13
CA LEU A 147 -0.50 -11.62 1.34
C LEU A 147 -0.99 -10.17 1.46
N VAL A 148 -0.13 -9.19 1.16
CA VAL A 148 -0.52 -7.76 1.10
C VAL A 148 -1.64 -7.56 0.08
N SER A 149 -1.48 -8.09 -1.14
CA SER A 149 -2.50 -7.96 -2.18
C SER A 149 -3.82 -8.64 -1.79
N LEU A 150 -3.80 -9.77 -1.08
CA LEU A 150 -5.01 -10.37 -0.53
C LEU A 150 -5.65 -9.44 0.51
N THR A 151 -4.85 -8.89 1.43
CA THR A 151 -5.31 -8.01 2.52
C THR A 151 -5.98 -6.75 1.97
N ASP A 152 -5.41 -6.14 0.94
CA ASP A 152 -5.99 -4.99 0.24
C ASP A 152 -7.37 -5.33 -0.33
N ARG A 153 -7.51 -6.51 -0.96
CA ARG A 153 -8.79 -6.95 -1.52
C ARG A 153 -9.83 -7.24 -0.44
N LEU A 154 -9.43 -7.80 0.68
CA LEU A 154 -10.31 -8.00 1.84
C LEU A 154 -10.82 -6.65 2.36
N TYR A 155 -9.92 -5.68 2.49
CA TYR A 155 -10.26 -4.33 2.94
C TYR A 155 -11.21 -3.61 1.97
N GLU A 156 -10.92 -3.62 0.67
CA GLU A 156 -11.77 -3.06 -0.38
C GLU A 156 -13.18 -3.69 -0.40
N ALA A 157 -13.26 -5.00 -0.14
CA ALA A 157 -14.53 -5.74 -0.07
C ALA A 157 -15.27 -5.55 1.26
N GLY A 158 -14.69 -4.85 2.25
CA GLY A 158 -15.26 -4.68 3.58
C GLY A 158 -15.29 -5.97 4.41
N ILE A 159 -14.42 -6.93 4.08
CA ILE A 159 -14.28 -8.21 4.79
C ILE A 159 -13.41 -7.97 6.03
N LYS A 160 -13.84 -8.54 7.17
CA LYS A 160 -13.18 -8.36 8.48
C LYS A 160 -12.09 -9.37 8.76
#